data_AF-A0A8J7M4H0-F1
#
_entry.id   AF-A0A8J7M4H0-F1
#
_cell.length_a   1.000
_cell.length_b   1.000
_cell.length_c   1.000
_cell.angle_alpha   90.00
_cell.angle_beta   90.00
_cell.angle_gamma   90.00
#
_symmetry.space_group_name_H-M   'P 1'
#
loop_
_entity.id
_entity.type
_entity.pdbx_description
1 polymer ?
#
loop_
_entity_poly.entity_id
_entity_poly.type
_entity_poly.pdbx_seq_one_letter_code
_entity_poly.pdbx_strand_id
1 'polypeptide(L)'
;MPDAVSRAVPEARMQGAGAVRDRNPENALPEGLAGAPCISPQVAVEFEAAFLAEMLKQLGLTRALGSRAGDAGDTGFSDLLTREIAKDIARSRPIGIAEALVGRLASGE
;
A
#
# COMPACT_ATOMS: atom_id res chain seq x y z
N MET A 1 33.48 21.62 -42.25
CA MET A 1 33.19 20.48 -43.14
C MET A 1 34.48 20.13 -43.87
N PRO A 2 34.87 18.84 -43.93
CA PRO A 2 34.12 17.84 -44.67
C PRO A 2 33.36 16.84 -43.78
N ASP A 3 32.48 16.15 -44.48
CA ASP A 3 31.38 15.32 -44.04
C ASP A 3 31.59 13.88 -44.56
N ALA A 4 30.80 12.97 -44.01
CA ALA A 4 30.39 11.68 -44.55
C ALA A 4 31.10 10.36 -44.17
N VAL A 5 30.20 9.36 -44.05
CA VAL A 5 30.31 7.90 -44.08
C VAL A 5 30.23 7.25 -42.68
N SER A 6 29.01 7.06 -42.15
CA SER A 6 28.10 5.93 -42.44
C SER A 6 28.58 4.59 -41.88
N ARG A 7 27.98 4.21 -40.75
CA ARG A 7 27.73 2.80 -40.43
C ARG A 7 26.37 2.67 -39.75
N ALA A 8 25.36 2.46 -40.57
CA ALA A 8 24.05 1.99 -40.15
C ALA A 8 24.10 0.46 -39.98
N VAL A 9 23.68 -0.07 -38.81
CA VAL A 9 23.00 -1.37 -38.62
C VAL A 9 22.42 -1.41 -37.18
N PRO A 10 21.37 -2.19 -36.86
CA PRO A 10 19.95 -1.90 -37.07
C PRO A 10 19.13 -1.86 -35.75
N GLU A 11 17.87 -1.46 -35.87
CA GLU A 11 16.85 -1.58 -34.81
C GLU A 11 16.61 -3.05 -34.41
N ALA A 12 16.64 -3.30 -33.10
CA ALA A 12 16.09 -4.52 -32.50
C ALA A 12 14.90 -4.14 -31.60
N ARG A 13 13.73 -4.34 -32.19
CA ARG A 13 12.40 -4.36 -31.58
C ARG A 13 12.33 -5.45 -30.51
N MET A 14 12.04 -5.07 -29.26
CA MET A 14 11.53 -5.92 -28.18
C MET A 14 10.67 -4.99 -27.28
N GLN A 15 9.43 -4.68 -27.63
CA GLN A 15 8.22 -5.44 -27.26
C GLN A 15 8.28 -6.08 -25.85
N GLY A 16 7.64 -5.39 -24.91
CA GLY A 16 6.80 -5.91 -23.82
C GLY A 16 7.26 -7.17 -23.07
N ALA A 17 7.72 -6.97 -21.83
CA ALA A 17 7.67 -7.96 -20.77
C ALA A 17 7.79 -7.22 -19.43
N GLY A 18 6.88 -7.26 -18.50
CA GLY A 18 5.62 -7.96 -18.36
C GLY A 18 5.21 -7.64 -16.93
N ALA A 19 3.99 -7.14 -16.73
CA ALA A 19 3.37 -7.23 -15.41
C ALA A 19 3.55 -8.70 -14.99
N VAL A 20 4.21 -8.92 -13.85
CA VAL A 20 4.24 -10.24 -13.22
C VAL A 20 2.79 -10.50 -12.83
N ARG A 21 2.01 -10.99 -13.79
CA ARG A 21 0.76 -11.67 -13.53
C ARG A 21 1.20 -12.89 -12.75
N ASP A 22 0.88 -12.88 -11.48
CA ASP A 22 0.97 -14.07 -10.66
C ASP A 22 0.31 -15.20 -11.46
N ARG A 23 1.13 -16.19 -11.85
CA ARG A 23 0.71 -17.32 -12.67
C ARG A 23 0.06 -18.40 -11.83
N ASN A 24 -0.29 -18.08 -10.58
CA ASN A 24 -0.98 -19.01 -9.73
C ASN A 24 -2.49 -19.02 -10.06
N PRO A 25 -3.03 -20.12 -10.65
CA PRO A 25 -4.45 -20.22 -10.95
C PRO A 25 -5.33 -20.24 -9.71
N GLU A 26 -4.76 -20.48 -8.52
CA GLU A 26 -5.49 -20.38 -7.25
C GLU A 26 -5.48 -18.95 -6.66
N ASN A 27 -4.70 -18.03 -7.25
CA ASN A 27 -4.70 -16.60 -6.91
C ASN A 27 -5.38 -15.73 -7.98
N ALA A 28 -5.90 -16.36 -9.04
CA ALA A 28 -6.87 -15.72 -9.92
C ALA A 28 -8.14 -15.51 -9.10
N LEU A 29 -8.45 -14.25 -8.78
CA LEU A 29 -9.71 -13.88 -8.15
C LEU A 29 -10.85 -14.62 -8.88
N PRO A 30 -11.71 -15.37 -8.16
CA PRO A 30 -12.75 -16.15 -8.81
C PRO A 30 -13.63 -15.22 -9.65
N GLU A 31 -13.79 -15.59 -10.93
CA GLU A 31 -14.72 -14.96 -11.88
C GLU A 31 -16.17 -15.21 -11.40
N GLY A 32 -16.59 -14.45 -10.40
CA GLY A 32 -17.87 -14.62 -9.71
C GLY A 32 -18.19 -13.54 -8.66
N LEU A 33 -17.55 -12.36 -8.70
CA LEU A 33 -17.70 -11.31 -7.69
C LEU A 33 -18.58 -10.11 -8.13
N ALA A 34 -19.41 -10.25 -9.16
CA ALA A 34 -20.32 -9.18 -9.59
C ALA A 34 -21.42 -8.79 -8.56
N GLY A 35 -21.37 -9.34 -7.34
CA GLY A 35 -22.29 -9.00 -6.24
C GLY A 35 -21.72 -9.16 -4.83
N ALA A 36 -20.42 -9.42 -4.65
CA ALA A 36 -19.82 -9.42 -3.33
C ALA A 36 -19.63 -7.98 -2.83
N PRO A 37 -19.81 -7.70 -1.53
CA PRO A 37 -19.58 -6.35 -1.03
C PRO A 37 -18.10 -6.01 -1.21
N CYS A 38 -17.86 -4.98 -2.02
CA CYS A 38 -16.54 -4.44 -2.25
C CYS A 38 -16.41 -3.10 -1.51
N ILE A 39 -15.28 -2.92 -0.84
CA ILE A 39 -14.91 -1.65 -0.26
C ILE A 39 -14.19 -0.82 -1.32
N SER A 40 -14.39 0.49 -1.35
CA SER A 40 -13.60 1.33 -2.25
C SER A 40 -12.13 1.34 -1.79
N PRO A 41 -11.16 1.39 -2.72
CA PRO A 41 -9.74 1.39 -2.36
C PRO A 41 -9.36 2.54 -1.42
N GLN A 42 -10.00 3.70 -1.58
CA GLN A 42 -9.76 4.86 -0.72
C GLN A 42 -10.23 4.61 0.72
N VAL A 43 -11.42 4.03 0.88
CA VAL A 43 -11.97 3.72 2.21
C VAL A 43 -11.17 2.59 2.87
N ALA A 44 -10.70 1.60 2.10
CA ALA A 44 -9.80 0.57 2.60
C ALA A 44 -8.50 1.17 3.15
N VAL A 45 -7.85 2.06 2.39
CA VAL A 45 -6.64 2.76 2.82
C VAL A 45 -6.87 3.59 4.07
N GLU A 46 -7.97 4.35 4.15
CA GLU A 46 -8.27 5.17 5.33
C GLU A 46 -8.54 4.32 6.58
N PHE A 47 -9.29 3.23 6.42
CA PHE A 47 -9.55 2.26 7.49
C PHE A 47 -8.24 1.64 8.00
N GLU A 48 -7.41 1.14 7.10
CA GLU A 48 -6.14 0.51 7.46
C GLU A 48 -5.17 1.52 8.07
N ALA A 49 -5.12 2.75 7.58
CA ALA A 49 -4.29 3.80 8.16
C ALA A 49 -4.72 4.13 9.60
N ALA A 50 -6.02 4.19 9.88
CA ALA A 50 -6.52 4.41 11.23
C ALA A 50 -6.17 3.24 12.15
N PHE A 51 -6.37 2.00 11.67
CA PHE A 51 -6.03 0.78 12.41
C PHE A 51 -4.53 0.71 12.73
N LEU A 52 -3.69 0.93 11.71
CA LEU A 52 -2.24 0.94 11.84
C LEU A 52 -1.75 2.02 12.80
N ALA A 53 -2.35 3.23 12.77
CA ALA A 53 -1.98 4.28 13.70
C ALA A 53 -2.19 3.85 15.16
N GLU A 54 -3.30 3.16 15.45
CA GLU A 54 -3.55 2.62 16.80
C GLU A 54 -2.61 1.47 17.16
N MET A 55 -2.30 0.57 16.22
CA MET A 55 -1.31 -0.48 16.43
C MET A 55 0.06 0.11 16.76
N LEU A 56 0.54 1.08 15.97
CA LEU A 56 1.84 1.71 16.18
C LEU A 56 1.92 2.44 17.52
N LYS A 57 0.83 3.07 17.97
CA LYS A 57 0.73 3.65 19.32
C LYS A 57 0.87 2.59 20.40
N GLN A 58 0.17 1.46 20.27
CA GLN A 58 0.24 0.35 21.22
C GLN A 58 1.63 -0.31 21.27
N LEU A 59 2.33 -0.38 20.14
CA LEU A 59 3.71 -0.84 20.06
C LEU A 59 4.71 0.15 20.70
N GLY A 60 4.25 1.30 21.18
CA GLY A 60 5.10 2.30 21.82
C GLY A 60 5.91 3.14 20.84
N LEU A 61 5.60 3.12 19.53
CA LEU A 61 6.29 3.95 18.55
C LEU A 61 6.13 5.45 18.88
N THR A 62 4.95 5.86 19.32
CA THR A 62 4.70 7.24 19.80
C THR A 62 5.62 7.61 20.96
N ARG A 63 5.93 6.67 21.85
CA ARG A 63 6.89 6.88 22.95
C ARG A 63 8.32 6.92 22.43
N ALA A 64 8.69 6.08 21.47
CA ALA A 64 10.02 6.10 20.86
C ALA A 64 10.31 7.40 20.09
N LEU A 65 9.28 7.96 19.43
CA LEU A 65 9.36 9.25 18.74
C LEU A 65 9.35 10.43 19.74
N GLY A 66 8.55 10.33 20.81
CA GLY A 66 8.39 11.40 21.81
C GLY A 66 9.41 11.39 22.95
N SER A 67 10.08 10.27 23.27
CA SER A 67 11.00 10.20 24.42
C SER A 67 12.33 10.91 24.21
N ARG A 68 12.56 11.49 23.02
CA ARG A 68 13.78 12.28 22.74
C ARG A 68 13.65 13.74 23.21
N ALA A 69 12.45 14.21 23.51
CA ALA A 69 12.23 15.57 23.96
C ALA A 69 11.27 15.55 25.17
N GLY A 70 11.74 16.17 26.25
CA GLY A 70 11.01 16.20 27.49
C GLY A 70 9.70 16.96 27.35
N ASP A 71 8.76 16.61 28.22
CA ASP A 71 7.64 17.46 28.64
C ASP A 71 6.57 17.79 27.58
N ALA A 72 5.49 16.99 27.62
CA ALA A 72 4.08 17.29 27.29
C ALA A 72 3.70 17.83 25.89
N GLY A 73 4.57 18.54 25.18
CA GLY A 73 4.36 19.04 23.81
C GLY A 73 4.63 17.98 22.73
N ASP A 74 5.48 16.99 23.01
CA ASP A 74 5.91 16.00 22.01
C ASP A 74 4.92 14.88 21.74
N THR A 75 3.92 14.67 22.61
CA THR A 75 2.91 13.63 22.38
C THR A 75 2.05 13.96 21.16
N GLY A 76 1.67 15.23 20.99
CA GLY A 76 0.88 15.67 19.84
C GLY A 76 1.65 15.55 18.52
N PHE A 77 2.94 15.90 18.52
CA PHE A 77 3.78 15.74 17.34
C PHE A 77 4.03 14.27 17.01
N SER A 78 4.29 13.43 18.02
CA SER A 78 4.48 11.99 17.84
C SER A 78 3.22 11.31 17.30
N ASP A 79 2.04 11.74 17.72
CA ASP A 79 0.77 11.25 17.19
C ASP A 79 0.57 11.65 15.72
N LEU A 80 0.93 12.89 15.35
CA LEU A 80 0.88 13.34 13.97
C LEU A 80 1.81 12.52 13.07
N LEU A 81 3.05 12.31 13.50
CA LEU A 81 4.02 11.47 12.76
C LEU A 81 3.53 10.03 12.64
N THR A 82 3.00 9.46 13.72
CA THR A 82 2.47 8.09 13.72
C THR A 82 1.33 7.93 12.73
N ARG A 83 0.41 8.91 12.65
CA ARG A 83 -0.68 8.91 11.66
C ARG A 83 -0.16 8.97 10.23
N GLU A 84 0.86 9.78 9.95
CA GLU A 84 1.40 9.89 8.59
C GLU A 84 2.14 8.63 8.16
N ILE A 85 2.94 8.04 9.06
CA ILE A 85 3.59 6.74 8.82
C ILE A 85 2.53 5.67 8.54
N ALA A 86 1.45 5.63 9.33
CA ALA A 86 0.38 4.66 9.13
C ALA A 86 -0.31 4.82 7.77
N LYS A 87 -0.55 6.07 7.31
CA LYS A 87 -1.08 6.34 5.97
C LYS A 87 -0.13 5.92 4.86
N ASP A 88 1.17 6.17 5.04
CA ASP A 88 2.18 5.77 4.05
C ASP A 88 2.26 4.25 3.93
N ILE A 89 2.23 3.54 5.06
CA ILE A 89 2.16 2.07 5.08
C ILE A 89 0.89 1.59 4.38
N ALA A 90 -0.29 2.11 4.75
CA ALA A 90 -1.56 1.68 4.15
C ALA A 90 -1.62 1.92 2.63
N ARG A 91 -1.02 3.02 2.13
CA ARG A 91 -0.96 3.30 0.68
C ARG A 91 0.06 2.45 -0.06
N SER A 92 1.24 2.25 0.51
CA SER A 92 2.35 1.58 -0.16
C SER A 92 2.28 0.05 -0.05
N ARG A 93 1.72 -0.44 1.06
CA ARG A 93 1.65 -1.86 1.44
C ARG A 93 0.33 -2.13 2.16
N PRO A 94 -0.80 -2.16 1.44
CA PRO A 94 -2.08 -2.55 2.03
C PRO A 94 -1.97 -3.95 2.62
N ILE A 95 -2.51 -4.13 3.81
CA ILE A 95 -2.43 -5.38 4.57
C ILE A 95 -3.61 -6.30 4.21
N GLY A 96 -4.71 -5.73 3.71
CA GLY A 96 -5.91 -6.46 3.28
C GLY A 96 -6.92 -6.69 4.40
N ILE A 97 -6.80 -5.95 5.51
CA ILE A 97 -7.66 -6.13 6.68
C ILE A 97 -9.06 -5.58 6.38
N ALA A 98 -9.14 -4.48 5.64
CA ALA A 98 -10.43 -3.87 5.30
C ALA A 98 -11.27 -4.80 4.41
N GLU A 99 -10.64 -5.39 3.40
CA GLU A 99 -11.25 -6.33 2.47
C GLU A 99 -11.64 -7.63 3.18
N ALA A 100 -10.75 -8.18 4.02
CA ALA A 100 -11.04 -9.38 4.79
C ALA A 100 -12.22 -9.15 5.75
N LEU A 101 -12.28 -7.99 6.42
CA LEU A 101 -13.39 -7.64 7.31
C LEU A 101 -14.71 -7.57 6.55
N VAL A 102 -14.72 -6.89 5.40
CA VAL A 102 -15.93 -6.78 4.57
C VAL A 102 -16.38 -8.16 4.07
N GLY A 103 -15.45 -9.02 3.65
CA GLY A 103 -15.74 -10.40 3.27
C GLY A 103 -16.37 -11.21 4.41
N ARG A 104 -15.87 -11.07 5.64
CA ARG A 104 -16.45 -11.76 6.82
C ARG A 104 -17.84 -11.24 7.18
N LEU A 105 -18.01 -9.91 7.20
CA LEU A 105 -19.31 -9.28 7.45
C LEU A 105 -20.34 -9.67 6.38
N ALA A 106 -19.91 -9.86 5.13
CA ALA A 106 -20.76 -10.36 4.05
C ALA A 106 -21.21 -11.81 4.24
N SER A 107 -20.30 -12.62 4.78
CA SER A 107 -20.47 -14.07 4.92
C SER A 107 -21.25 -14.44 6.20
N GLY A 108 -21.48 -13.48 7.10
CA GLY A 108 -22.22 -13.68 8.34
C GLY A 108 -21.43 -14.35 9.47
N GLU A 109 -20.09 -14.29 9.41
CA GLU A 109 -19.17 -14.78 10.45
C GLU A 109 -18.53 -13.67 11.30
#